data_AF-M5REJ7-F1
#
_entry.id   AF-M5REJ7-F1
#
_cell.length_a   1.000
_cell.length_b   1.000
_cell.length_c   1.000
_cell.angle_alpha   90.00
_cell.angle_beta   90.00
_cell.angle_gamma   90.00
#
_symmetry.space_group_name_H-M   'P 1'
#
loop_
_entity.id
_entity.type
_entity.pdbx_description
1 polymer ?
#
loop_
_entity_poly.entity_id
_entity_poly.type
_entity_poly.pdbx_seq_one_letter_code
_entity_poly.pdbx_strand_id
1 'polypeptide(L)'
;MTARSIAATRGYLAIGIRDRGPIEHGLKKAYNEASKKAWAATAIYFHEHLRERRFTPEHAQAAGYHARKGEQLDRNSKAFHKSYYGRKLNSKFGGGRGVANPLMWTGDTFRKMKQASITSTSKRGRVAYRGGSKFSFRHPRSRIRMHDEFRRLLASEIQELARVYDTHLDRQWDQS
;
A
#
# COMPACT_ATOMS: atom_id res chain seq x y z
N MET A 1 -0.19 -24.49 6.52
CA MET A 1 -0.11 -23.14 5.89
C MET A 1 -0.13 -22.10 6.99
N THR A 2 1.01 -21.46 7.29
CA THR A 2 1.18 -20.53 8.43
C THR A 2 0.75 -19.12 8.07
N ALA A 3 0.03 -18.45 8.98
CA ALA A 3 -0.66 -17.19 8.74
C ALA A 3 0.29 -15.97 8.80
N ARG A 4 0.58 -15.37 7.64
CA ARG A 4 1.40 -14.15 7.51
C ARG A 4 0.54 -12.92 7.83
N SER A 5 0.71 -12.30 9.00
CA SER A 5 -0.07 -11.11 9.40
C SER A 5 0.73 -9.80 9.29
N ILE A 6 0.24 -8.86 8.49
CA ILE A 6 0.79 -7.50 8.38
C ILE A 6 -0.10 -6.53 9.18
N ALA A 7 0.48 -5.77 10.10
CA ALA A 7 -0.24 -4.82 10.96
C ALA A 7 -0.06 -3.38 10.47
N ALA A 8 -1.16 -2.76 10.05
CA ALA A 8 -1.20 -1.35 9.63
C ALA A 8 -1.31 -0.40 10.85
N THR A 9 -0.21 0.24 11.29
CA THR A 9 -0.22 1.21 12.40
C THR A 9 -0.40 2.65 11.90
N ARG A 10 -1.08 3.56 12.64
CA ARG A 10 -1.43 4.94 12.20
C ARG A 10 -0.28 5.71 11.50
N GLY A 11 -0.53 6.28 10.32
CA GLY A 11 0.35 7.20 9.59
C GLY A 11 1.39 6.60 8.62
N TYR A 12 1.69 5.30 8.69
CA TYR A 12 2.60 4.59 7.78
C TYR A 12 2.19 3.14 7.46
N LEU A 13 2.59 2.62 6.29
CA LEU A 13 2.50 1.19 6.02
C LEU A 13 3.67 0.49 6.71
N ALA A 14 3.38 -0.47 7.58
CA ALA A 14 4.36 -1.35 8.19
C ALA A 14 4.17 -2.75 7.62
N ILE A 15 5.22 -3.34 7.05
CA ILE A 15 5.24 -4.71 6.55
C ILE A 15 5.92 -5.56 7.64
N GLY A 16 5.25 -6.61 8.11
CA GLY A 16 5.78 -7.53 9.12
C GLY A 16 5.44 -8.98 8.76
N ILE A 17 6.41 -9.87 8.93
CA ILE A 17 6.27 -11.33 8.80
C ILE A 17 6.58 -11.87 10.20
N ARG A 18 5.69 -12.71 10.75
CA ARG A 18 5.71 -13.03 12.19
C ARG A 18 6.32 -14.37 12.58
N ASP A 19 6.60 -15.28 11.66
CA ASP A 19 6.94 -16.66 12.04
C ASP A 19 8.34 -17.08 11.58
N ARG A 20 9.29 -17.13 12.51
CA ARG A 20 10.54 -17.91 12.40
C ARG A 20 10.94 -18.44 13.79
N GLY A 21 11.52 -19.65 13.82
CA GLY A 21 11.88 -20.40 15.03
C GLY A 21 12.95 -19.73 15.91
N PRO A 22 13.26 -20.31 17.08
CA PRO A 22 14.24 -19.73 18.00
C PRO A 22 15.63 -19.65 17.36
N ILE A 23 16.30 -18.52 17.55
CA ILE A 23 17.69 -18.28 17.12
C ILE A 23 18.56 -18.26 18.37
N GLU A 24 19.69 -18.95 18.35
CA GLU A 24 20.64 -18.95 19.45
C GLU A 24 21.08 -17.52 19.82
N HIS A 25 21.26 -17.27 21.12
CA HIS A 25 21.53 -15.92 21.63
C HIS A 25 22.77 -15.26 21.01
N GLY A 26 23.80 -16.03 20.65
CA GLY A 26 25.02 -15.53 20.01
C GLY A 26 24.80 -15.03 18.57
N LEU A 27 23.88 -15.65 17.83
CA LEU A 27 23.60 -15.34 16.42
C LEU A 27 22.54 -14.24 16.23
N LYS A 28 21.88 -13.84 17.32
CA LYS A 28 20.79 -12.87 17.31
C LYS A 28 21.19 -11.50 16.77
N LYS A 29 22.43 -11.04 17.02
CA LYS A 29 22.88 -9.71 16.57
C LYS A 29 23.03 -9.66 15.05
N ALA A 30 23.76 -10.62 14.47
CA ALA A 30 23.90 -10.78 13.03
C ALA A 30 22.52 -10.90 12.35
N TYR A 31 21.63 -11.70 12.94
CA TYR A 31 20.31 -11.94 12.35
C TYR A 31 19.45 -10.68 12.33
N ASN A 32 19.48 -9.91 13.42
CA ASN A 32 18.74 -8.66 13.50
C ASN A 32 19.25 -7.64 12.47
N GLU A 33 20.56 -7.58 12.22
CA GLU A 33 21.13 -6.72 11.21
C GLU A 33 20.73 -7.15 9.80
N ALA A 34 20.90 -8.43 9.47
CA ALA A 34 20.48 -9.02 8.20
C ALA A 34 18.97 -8.80 7.95
N SER A 35 18.14 -9.06 8.96
CA SER A 35 16.69 -8.83 8.91
C SER A 35 16.35 -7.36 8.70
N LYS A 36 17.06 -6.43 9.35
CA LYS A 36 16.85 -4.99 9.17
C LYS A 36 17.15 -4.56 7.72
N LYS A 37 18.19 -5.11 7.10
CA LYS A 37 18.54 -4.87 5.68
C LYS A 37 17.49 -5.48 4.74
N ALA A 38 17.06 -6.71 4.99
CA ALA A 38 15.99 -7.37 4.23
C ALA A 38 14.66 -6.60 4.29
N TRP A 39 14.28 -6.09 5.47
CA TRP A 39 13.11 -5.25 5.64
C TRP A 39 13.21 -3.91 4.90
N ALA A 40 14.40 -3.31 4.84
CA ALA A 40 14.63 -2.10 4.06
C ALA A 40 14.41 -2.37 2.56
N ALA A 41 14.99 -3.44 2.03
CA ALA A 41 14.82 -3.84 0.63
C ALA A 41 13.35 -4.14 0.28
N THR A 42 12.65 -4.84 1.17
CA THR A 42 11.21 -5.14 1.00
C THR A 42 10.37 -3.84 0.96
N ALA A 43 10.71 -2.86 1.78
CA ALA A 43 10.02 -1.58 1.83
C ALA A 43 10.31 -0.73 0.56
N ILE A 44 11.54 -0.79 0.03
CA ILE A 44 11.92 -0.19 -1.25
C ILE A 44 11.12 -0.83 -2.38
N TYR A 45 11.08 -2.17 -2.45
CA TYR A 45 10.34 -2.90 -3.46
C TYR A 45 8.84 -2.53 -3.47
N PHE A 46 8.21 -2.48 -2.30
CA PHE A 46 6.84 -2.01 -2.16
C PHE A 46 6.64 -0.62 -2.78
N HIS A 47 7.57 0.30 -2.50
CA HIS A 47 7.48 1.68 -2.95
C HIS A 47 7.64 1.80 -4.47
N GLU A 48 8.56 1.07 -5.06
CA GLU A 48 8.90 1.14 -6.47
C GLU A 48 7.87 0.43 -7.34
N HIS A 49 7.51 -0.81 -7.00
CA HIS A 49 6.73 -1.67 -7.88
C HIS A 49 5.24 -1.74 -7.56
N LEU A 50 4.89 -1.68 -6.28
CA LEU A 50 3.52 -1.97 -5.87
C LEU A 50 2.70 -0.70 -5.60
N ARG A 51 3.33 0.40 -5.13
CA ARG A 51 2.65 1.67 -4.74
C ARG A 51 1.67 2.15 -5.80
N GLU A 52 2.10 2.16 -7.06
CA GLU A 52 1.31 2.75 -8.14
C GLU A 52 0.05 1.95 -8.43
N ARG A 53 0.13 0.62 -8.29
CA ARG A 53 -0.99 -0.30 -8.45
C ARG A 53 -2.15 0.08 -7.52
N ARG A 54 -1.89 0.58 -6.29
CA ARG A 54 -2.96 1.00 -5.35
C ARG A 54 -3.88 2.10 -5.87
N PHE A 55 -3.45 2.86 -6.87
CA PHE A 55 -4.24 3.94 -7.45
C PHE A 55 -5.16 3.47 -8.57
N THR A 56 -5.01 2.24 -9.06
CA THR A 56 -5.76 1.72 -10.19
C THR A 56 -7.09 1.09 -9.75
N PRO A 57 -8.11 1.06 -10.63
CA PRO A 57 -9.39 0.43 -10.31
C PRO A 57 -9.26 -1.09 -10.08
N GLU A 58 -8.35 -1.74 -10.79
CA GLU A 58 -8.18 -3.21 -10.72
C GLU A 58 -7.70 -3.62 -9.32
N HIS A 59 -6.71 -2.90 -8.79
CA HIS A 59 -6.25 -3.14 -7.42
C HIS A 59 -7.35 -2.78 -6.42
N ALA A 60 -8.08 -1.69 -6.63
CA ALA A 60 -9.15 -1.28 -5.74
C ALA A 60 -10.28 -2.31 -5.65
N GLN A 61 -10.65 -2.91 -6.78
CA GLN A 61 -11.60 -4.00 -6.84
C GLN A 61 -11.07 -5.22 -6.10
N ALA A 62 -9.84 -5.65 -6.40
CA ALA A 62 -9.21 -6.80 -5.75
C ALA A 62 -9.00 -6.61 -4.23
N ALA A 63 -8.71 -5.38 -3.79
CA ALA A 63 -8.50 -5.02 -2.39
C ALA A 63 -9.81 -4.64 -1.66
N GLY A 64 -10.95 -4.72 -2.34
CA GLY A 64 -12.28 -4.47 -1.79
C GLY A 64 -12.50 -3.03 -1.32
N TYR A 65 -11.95 -2.04 -2.02
CA TYR A 65 -12.16 -0.63 -1.71
C TYR A 65 -13.66 -0.29 -1.71
N HIS A 66 -14.04 0.72 -0.93
CA HIS A 66 -15.44 1.14 -0.89
C HIS A 66 -15.84 1.83 -2.19
N ALA A 67 -17.00 1.46 -2.72
CA ALA A 67 -17.60 2.13 -3.86
C ALA A 67 -17.73 3.64 -3.59
N ARG A 68 -17.35 4.45 -4.58
CA ARG A 68 -17.43 5.90 -4.52
C ARG A 68 -18.86 6.37 -4.79
N LYS A 69 -19.19 7.58 -4.33
CA LYS A 69 -20.54 8.15 -4.53
C LYS A 69 -20.87 8.26 -6.02
N GLY A 70 -21.87 7.49 -6.44
CA GLY A 70 -22.38 7.45 -7.81
C GLY A 70 -21.83 6.33 -8.68
N GLU A 71 -20.94 5.48 -8.15
CA GLU A 71 -20.35 4.37 -8.90
C GLU A 71 -21.38 3.30 -9.30
N GLN A 72 -22.40 3.08 -8.45
CA GLN A 72 -23.48 2.13 -8.68
C GLN A 72 -24.70 2.73 -9.39
N LEU A 73 -24.66 4.02 -9.76
CA LEU A 73 -25.76 4.63 -10.51
C LEU A 73 -25.69 4.21 -11.97
N ASP A 74 -26.85 4.15 -12.63
CA ASP A 74 -26.91 3.95 -14.07
C ASP A 74 -26.11 5.04 -14.81
N ARG A 75 -25.18 4.61 -15.68
CA ARG A 75 -24.25 5.48 -16.40
C ARG A 75 -24.96 6.47 -17.32
N ASN A 76 -26.16 6.13 -17.80
CA ASN A 76 -26.96 6.99 -18.67
C ASN A 76 -27.79 8.03 -17.89
N SER A 77 -27.80 7.96 -16.57
CA SER A 77 -28.61 8.85 -15.74
C SER A 77 -27.95 10.23 -15.55
N LYS A 78 -28.77 11.29 -15.54
CA LYS A 78 -28.32 12.64 -15.14
C LYS A 78 -27.69 12.65 -13.73
N ALA A 79 -28.17 11.77 -12.84
CA ALA A 79 -27.64 11.62 -11.49
C ALA A 79 -26.20 11.09 -11.49
N PHE A 80 -25.86 10.14 -12.36
CA PHE A 80 -24.50 9.64 -12.52
C PHE A 80 -23.55 10.74 -12.98
N HIS A 81 -23.88 11.48 -14.03
CA HIS A 81 -23.02 12.56 -14.54
C HIS A 81 -22.78 13.67 -13.51
N LYS A 82 -23.77 13.95 -12.65
CA LYS A 82 -23.65 14.89 -11.53
C LYS A 82 -22.93 14.32 -10.31
N SER A 83 -22.76 13.01 -10.22
CA SER A 83 -22.13 12.34 -9.07
C SER A 83 -20.62 12.57 -9.00
N TYR A 84 -20.01 12.25 -7.86
CA TYR A 84 -18.54 12.34 -7.72
C TYR A 84 -17.84 11.42 -8.72
N TYR A 85 -18.30 10.16 -8.84
CA TYR A 85 -17.71 9.18 -9.73
C TYR A 85 -17.85 9.57 -11.20
N GLY A 86 -19.04 10.01 -11.64
CA GLY A 86 -19.25 10.45 -13.02
C GLY A 86 -18.41 11.67 -13.40
N ARG A 87 -18.34 12.69 -12.53
CA ARG A 87 -17.44 13.84 -12.75
C ARG A 87 -15.97 13.43 -12.82
N LYS A 88 -15.59 12.43 -12.04
CA LYS A 88 -14.22 11.90 -12.01
C LYS A 88 -13.85 11.21 -13.32
N LEU A 89 -14.75 10.36 -13.81
CA LEU A 89 -14.61 9.60 -15.05
C LEU A 89 -14.46 10.54 -16.26
N ASN A 90 -15.14 11.69 -16.22
CA ASN A 90 -15.06 12.74 -17.24
C ASN A 90 -13.86 13.70 -17.05
N SER A 91 -13.18 13.65 -15.90
CA SER A 91 -12.07 14.54 -15.59
C SER A 91 -10.77 14.01 -16.20
N LYS A 92 -10.03 14.88 -16.92
CA LYS A 92 -8.68 14.58 -17.42
C LYS A 92 -7.73 14.12 -16.31
N PHE A 93 -7.92 14.63 -15.09
CA PHE A 93 -7.02 14.37 -13.95
C PHE A 93 -7.52 13.28 -12.98
N GLY A 94 -8.83 13.02 -12.96
CA GLY A 94 -9.48 12.06 -12.04
C GLY A 94 -9.37 10.59 -12.48
N GLY A 95 -8.94 10.38 -13.72
CA GLY A 95 -8.79 9.08 -14.36
C GLY A 95 -9.11 9.10 -15.86
N GLY A 96 -8.94 10.27 -16.52
CA GLY A 96 -9.40 10.52 -17.89
C GLY A 96 -9.23 9.34 -18.86
N ARG A 97 -10.17 9.26 -19.82
CA ARG A 97 -10.40 8.12 -20.75
C ARG A 97 -11.27 7.00 -20.17
N GLY A 98 -12.26 7.33 -19.35
CA GLY A 98 -13.27 6.35 -18.89
C GLY A 98 -12.88 5.56 -17.65
N VAL A 99 -11.78 5.94 -16.98
CA VAL A 99 -11.31 5.30 -15.75
C VAL A 99 -11.53 6.25 -14.56
N ALA A 100 -11.80 5.71 -13.37
CA ALA A 100 -12.00 6.52 -12.17
C ALA A 100 -11.09 6.03 -11.05
N ASN A 101 -9.83 6.47 -11.08
CA ASN A 101 -8.77 6.02 -10.17
C ASN A 101 -9.10 6.34 -8.70
N PRO A 102 -9.42 5.36 -7.85
CA PRO A 102 -10.17 5.59 -6.61
C PRO A 102 -9.46 6.47 -5.57
N LEU A 103 -8.12 6.49 -5.59
CA LEU A 103 -7.29 7.29 -4.67
C LEU A 103 -6.76 8.61 -5.27
N MET A 104 -7.12 8.92 -6.52
CA MET A 104 -6.61 10.08 -7.25
C MET A 104 -7.73 11.03 -7.66
N TRP A 105 -7.55 12.36 -7.53
CA TRP A 105 -8.50 13.34 -8.10
C TRP A 105 -7.83 14.30 -9.09
N THR A 106 -6.73 14.95 -8.66
CA THR A 106 -5.92 15.84 -9.52
C THR A 106 -4.59 15.21 -9.95
N GLY A 107 -4.24 14.04 -9.43
CA GLY A 107 -2.90 13.46 -9.54
C GLY A 107 -1.87 14.01 -8.54
N ASP A 108 -2.19 15.06 -7.78
CA ASP A 108 -1.25 15.66 -6.82
C ASP A 108 -0.78 14.69 -5.76
N THR A 109 -1.70 13.92 -5.18
CA THR A 109 -1.34 12.92 -4.17
C THR A 109 -0.45 11.84 -4.75
N PHE A 110 -0.74 11.35 -5.96
CA PHE A 110 0.09 10.38 -6.66
C PHE A 110 1.52 10.93 -6.88
N ARG A 111 1.64 12.16 -7.40
CA ARG A 111 2.91 12.84 -7.61
C ARG A 111 3.69 13.04 -6.31
N LYS A 112 3.03 13.53 -5.25
CA LYS A 112 3.67 13.74 -3.94
C LYS A 112 4.05 12.46 -3.21
N MET A 113 3.45 11.32 -3.60
CA MET A 113 3.80 10.00 -3.07
C MET A 113 4.94 9.32 -3.84
N LYS A 114 5.51 9.96 -4.87
CA LYS A 114 6.76 9.51 -5.50
C LYS A 114 7.96 9.56 -4.54
N GLN A 115 7.91 10.45 -3.54
CA GLN A 115 8.94 10.53 -2.51
C GLN A 115 8.45 9.80 -1.25
N ALA A 116 9.21 8.80 -0.81
CA ALA A 116 8.97 8.06 0.42
C ALA A 116 10.16 8.17 1.37
N SER A 117 9.86 8.21 2.67
CA SER A 117 10.83 7.95 3.72
C SER A 117 10.72 6.48 4.11
N ILE A 118 11.81 5.75 3.95
CA ILE A 118 11.89 4.32 4.25
C ILE A 118 12.70 4.14 5.53
N THR A 119 12.14 3.40 6.48
CA THR A 119 12.79 3.05 7.74
C THR A 119 12.60 1.57 8.00
N SER A 120 13.57 0.91 8.62
CA SER A 120 13.47 -0.52 8.92
C SER A 120 14.00 -0.85 10.32
N THR A 121 13.45 -1.93 10.86
CA THR A 121 13.87 -2.60 12.09
C THR A 121 14.02 -4.09 11.80
N SER A 122 14.56 -4.89 12.71
CA SER A 122 14.63 -6.34 12.51
C SER A 122 13.25 -7.02 12.40
N LYS A 123 12.17 -6.34 12.80
CA LYS A 123 10.80 -6.90 12.82
C LYS A 123 9.92 -6.42 11.68
N ARG A 124 10.25 -5.29 11.04
CA ARG A 124 9.40 -4.65 10.02
C ARG A 124 10.13 -3.62 9.19
N GLY A 125 9.68 -3.49 7.95
CA GLY A 125 9.94 -2.35 7.08
C GLY A 125 8.78 -1.34 7.13
N ARG A 126 9.09 -0.04 7.09
CA ARG A 126 8.12 1.05 7.13
C ARG A 126 8.32 1.97 5.93
N VAL A 127 7.24 2.23 5.21
CA VAL A 127 7.17 3.23 4.14
C VAL A 127 6.25 4.37 4.58
N ALA A 128 6.80 5.57 4.66
CA ALA A 128 6.07 6.79 5.02
C ALA A 128 6.05 7.77 3.85
N TYR A 129 4.85 8.24 3.50
CA TYR A 129 4.64 9.18 2.41
C TYR A 129 4.26 10.55 2.96
N ARG A 130 5.14 11.56 2.80
CA ARG A 130 4.83 12.94 3.20
C ARG A 130 3.62 13.50 2.43
N GLY A 131 3.49 13.12 1.15
CA GLY A 131 2.33 13.43 0.31
C GLY A 131 1.03 12.71 0.69
N GLY A 132 1.11 11.66 1.51
CA GLY A 132 -0.03 10.83 1.90
C GLY A 132 -0.95 11.46 2.95
N SER A 133 -0.60 12.63 3.50
CA SER A 133 -1.45 13.35 4.46
C SER A 133 -2.86 13.62 3.94
N LYS A 134 -3.02 13.72 2.61
CA LYS A 134 -4.32 13.90 1.98
C LYS A 134 -5.27 12.72 2.19
N PHE A 135 -4.75 11.52 2.42
CA PHE A 135 -5.55 10.32 2.73
C PHE A 135 -6.10 10.30 4.14
N SER A 136 -5.58 11.15 5.03
CA SER A 136 -6.08 11.31 6.38
C SER A 136 -7.31 12.23 6.45
N PHE A 137 -7.56 13.05 5.42
CA PHE A 137 -8.78 13.86 5.37
C PHE A 137 -9.98 12.97 5.11
N ARG A 138 -10.96 13.07 6.00
CA ARG A 138 -12.21 12.31 5.93
C ARG A 138 -13.39 13.26 6.02
N HIS A 139 -14.29 13.16 5.05
CA HIS A 139 -15.58 13.83 5.15
C HIS A 139 -16.42 13.12 6.25
N PRO A 140 -17.04 13.85 7.21
CA PRO A 140 -17.74 13.24 8.35
C PRO A 140 -18.81 12.21 7.94
N ARG A 141 -19.54 12.50 6.84
CA ARG A 141 -20.59 11.62 6.29
C ARG A 141 -20.08 10.44 5.46
N SER A 142 -18.77 10.35 5.23
CA SER A 142 -18.18 9.26 4.44
C SER A 142 -17.70 8.13 5.36
N ARG A 143 -18.05 6.89 5.02
CA ARG A 143 -17.48 5.68 5.63
C ARG A 143 -16.08 5.36 5.09
N ILE A 144 -15.69 5.97 3.97
CA ILE A 144 -14.44 5.72 3.28
C ILE A 144 -13.26 6.28 4.09
N ARG A 145 -12.27 5.42 4.34
CA ARG A 145 -10.97 5.81 4.90
C ARG A 145 -9.90 5.52 3.86
N MET A 146 -9.56 6.53 3.06
CA MET A 146 -8.60 6.39 1.94
C MET A 146 -7.24 5.85 2.39
N HIS A 147 -6.82 6.26 3.59
CA HIS A 147 -5.59 5.77 4.18
C HIS A 147 -5.61 4.26 4.45
N ASP A 148 -6.74 3.74 4.91
CA ASP A 148 -6.88 2.31 5.18
C ASP A 148 -6.99 1.53 3.87
N GLU A 149 -7.67 2.08 2.87
CA GLU A 149 -7.71 1.53 1.50
C GLU A 149 -6.30 1.42 0.90
N PHE A 150 -5.52 2.50 0.88
CA PHE A 150 -4.16 2.51 0.33
C PHE A 150 -3.22 1.48 0.96
N ARG A 151 -3.50 1.05 2.19
CA ARG A 151 -2.67 0.09 2.94
C ARG A 151 -3.04 -1.36 2.71
N ARG A 152 -4.18 -1.63 2.07
CA ARG A 152 -4.58 -2.99 1.82
C ARG A 152 -3.60 -3.62 0.85
N LEU A 153 -3.17 -4.82 1.22
CA LEU A 153 -2.30 -5.65 0.41
C LEU A 153 -3.13 -6.81 -0.10
N LEU A 154 -2.94 -7.15 -1.36
CA LEU A 154 -3.50 -8.39 -1.90
C LEU A 154 -2.71 -9.58 -1.37
N ALA A 155 -3.33 -10.76 -1.30
CA ALA A 155 -2.63 -11.97 -0.89
C ALA A 155 -1.39 -12.26 -1.77
N SER A 156 -1.49 -11.99 -3.07
CA SER A 156 -0.37 -12.09 -4.02
C SER A 156 0.78 -11.12 -3.68
N GLU A 157 0.47 -9.87 -3.36
CA GLU A 157 1.47 -8.86 -2.97
C GLU A 157 2.17 -9.26 -1.66
N ILE A 158 1.44 -9.87 -0.71
CA ILE A 158 2.04 -10.37 0.53
C ILE A 158 3.05 -11.48 0.23
N GLN A 159 2.73 -12.39 -0.69
CA GLN A 159 3.65 -13.46 -1.10
C GLN A 159 4.87 -12.91 -1.85
N GLU A 160 4.69 -11.89 -2.69
CA GLU A 160 5.75 -11.21 -3.41
C GLU A 160 6.71 -10.51 -2.45
N LEU A 161 6.19 -9.73 -1.51
CA LEU A 161 6.99 -9.06 -0.48
C LEU A 161 7.71 -10.04 0.46
N ALA A 162 7.08 -11.16 0.79
CA ALA A 162 7.72 -12.21 1.57
C ALA A 162 8.90 -12.84 0.82
N ARG A 163 8.75 -13.12 -0.48
CA ARG A 163 9.85 -13.62 -1.32
C ARG A 163 11.02 -12.64 -1.37
N VAL A 164 10.74 -11.34 -1.57
CA VAL A 164 11.77 -10.30 -1.54
C VAL A 164 12.49 -10.28 -0.19
N TYR A 165 11.75 -10.36 0.91
CA TYR A 165 12.33 -10.43 2.25
C TYR A 165 13.25 -11.65 2.41
N ASP A 166 12.77 -12.84 2.06
CA ASP A 166 13.50 -14.10 2.21
C ASP A 166 14.79 -14.07 1.36
N THR A 167 14.72 -13.69 0.09
CA THR A 167 15.90 -13.57 -0.80
C THR A 167 16.96 -12.62 -0.23
N HIS A 168 16.55 -11.46 0.29
CA HIS A 168 17.51 -10.51 0.85
C HIS A 168 18.06 -10.95 2.21
N LEU A 169 17.26 -11.64 3.02
CA LEU A 169 17.70 -12.13 4.31
C LEU A 169 18.76 -13.23 4.12
N ASP A 170 18.50 -14.21 3.25
CA ASP A 170 19.43 -15.31 2.99
C ASP A 170 20.77 -14.77 2.46
N ARG A 171 20.73 -13.85 1.49
CA ARG A 171 21.93 -13.18 0.96
C ARG A 171 22.73 -12.43 2.02
N GLN A 172 22.07 -11.78 2.97
CA GLN A 172 22.77 -11.06 4.04
C GLN A 172 23.27 -12.00 5.13
N TRP A 173 22.56 -13.08 5.38
CA TRP A 173 22.93 -14.11 6.35
C TRP A 173 24.20 -14.84 5.92
N ASP A 174 24.31 -15.22 4.65
CA ASP A 174 25.51 -15.89 4.11
C ASP A 174 26.77 -15.00 4.12
N GLN A 175 26.60 -13.68 4.28
CA GLN A 175 27.68 -12.70 4.35
C GLN A 175 28.06 -12.31 5.79
N SER A 176 27.33 -12.81 6.80
CA SER A 176 27.49 -12.44 8.22
C SER A 176 28.26 -13.50 8.99
#